data_AF-A0A7H8UY10-F1
#
_entry.id   AF-A0A7H8UY10-F1
#
_cell.length_a   1.000
_cell.length_b   1.000
_cell.length_c   1.000
_cell.angle_alpha   90.00
_cell.angle_beta   90.00
_cell.angle_gamma   90.00
#
_symmetry.space_group_name_H-M   'P 1'
#
loop_
_entity.id
_entity.type
_entity.pdbx_description
1 polymer ?
#
loop_
_entity_poly.entity_id
_entity_poly.type
_entity_poly.pdbx_seq_one_letter_code
_entity_poly.pdbx_strand_id
1 'polypeptide(L)'
;MRLYIKSDFKKKITFTTRELLWKMWFKEWNGHPVTYSNVGDDEMLQDDFFFGVQFDKWRFNDKRWNHIPYDKSNPWNSFSDENIQLEFENDFITDGRERGENLRIATTHTDILTVDKRAMYIMAVEVASAIDGQISEDDKLTWIDVETFKELHKDVLSLTYDQATDISVEELKSMKPVEDPLWDEEELLHEEYIKIHGERVYDDEEDE
;
A
#
# COMPACT_ATOMS: atom_id res chain seq x y z
N MET A 1 4.11 -2.61 8.45
CA MET A 1 4.61 -1.22 8.34
C MET A 1 3.43 -0.34 7.99
N ARG A 2 3.31 0.85 8.61
CA ARG A 2 2.11 1.69 8.47
C ARG A 2 2.51 3.15 8.37
N LEU A 3 1.80 3.88 7.52
CA LEU A 3 1.87 5.34 7.39
C LEU A 3 0.46 5.88 7.52
N TYR A 4 0.32 7.06 8.11
CA TYR A 4 -0.97 7.73 8.25
C TYR A 4 -0.93 9.07 7.53
N ILE A 5 -2.04 9.45 6.92
CA ILE A 5 -2.21 10.74 6.26
C ILE A 5 -3.41 11.45 6.87
N LYS A 6 -3.17 12.66 7.36
CA LYS A 6 -4.19 13.56 7.90
C LYS A 6 -4.44 14.71 6.93
N SER A 7 -5.70 14.98 6.62
CA SER A 7 -6.15 16.08 5.77
C SER A 7 -7.53 16.56 6.22
N ASP A 8 -8.03 17.65 5.64
CA ASP A 8 -9.46 18.01 5.74
C ASP A 8 -10.35 17.28 4.71
N PHE A 9 -9.72 16.48 3.83
CA PHE A 9 -10.36 15.61 2.82
C PHE A 9 -11.36 16.32 1.89
N LYS A 10 -11.23 17.65 1.71
CA LYS A 10 -12.07 18.40 0.76
C LYS A 10 -11.54 18.37 -0.67
N LYS A 11 -10.27 18.02 -0.84
CA LYS A 11 -9.64 17.83 -2.15
C LYS A 11 -9.77 16.39 -2.58
N LYS A 12 -10.06 16.17 -3.86
CA LYS A 12 -10.02 14.86 -4.50
C LYS A 12 -8.66 14.60 -5.12
N ILE A 13 -8.27 13.33 -5.18
CA ILE A 13 -7.14 12.90 -6.02
C ILE A 13 -7.55 13.10 -7.49
N THR A 14 -6.59 13.46 -8.34
CA THR A 14 -6.85 13.74 -9.78
C THR A 14 -6.10 12.82 -10.72
N PHE A 15 -5.17 12.02 -10.20
CA PHE A 15 -4.49 10.99 -10.96
C PHE A 15 -5.26 9.67 -10.90
N THR A 16 -5.08 8.86 -11.93
CA THR A 16 -5.61 7.50 -12.00
C THR A 16 -4.81 6.54 -11.12
N THR A 17 -5.41 5.40 -10.77
CA THR A 17 -4.74 4.26 -10.16
C THR A 17 -3.48 3.90 -10.94
N ARG A 18 -3.57 3.82 -12.26
CA ARG A 18 -2.44 3.52 -13.15
C ARG A 18 -1.31 4.56 -13.09
N GLU A 19 -1.63 5.84 -13.02
CA GLU A 19 -0.62 6.89 -12.88
C GLU A 19 0.08 6.82 -11.52
N LEU A 20 -0.65 6.51 -10.45
CA LEU A 20 -0.06 6.27 -9.13
C LEU A 20 0.92 5.10 -9.17
N LEU A 21 0.51 3.97 -9.77
CA LEU A 21 1.36 2.78 -9.93
C LEU A 21 2.65 3.05 -10.68
N TRP A 22 2.58 3.83 -11.77
CA TRP A 22 3.75 4.21 -12.55
C TRP A 22 4.74 5.05 -11.75
N LYS A 23 4.24 5.90 -10.85
CA LYS A 23 5.09 6.68 -9.93
C LYS A 23 5.72 5.77 -8.88
N MET A 24 4.93 4.88 -8.29
CA MET A 24 5.37 3.95 -7.24
C MET A 24 6.51 3.05 -7.70
N TRP A 25 6.38 2.39 -8.86
CA TRP A 25 7.41 1.50 -9.39
C TRP A 25 8.07 2.07 -10.64
N PHE A 26 7.39 1.97 -11.77
CA PHE A 26 7.82 2.47 -13.08
C PHE A 26 6.68 2.27 -14.10
N LYS A 27 6.72 3.00 -15.21
CA LYS A 27 5.79 2.77 -16.33
C LYS A 27 6.20 1.56 -17.19
N GLU A 28 7.47 1.50 -17.53
CA GLU A 28 8.08 0.46 -18.36
C GLU A 28 9.52 0.24 -17.90
N TRP A 29 9.96 -1.01 -17.88
CA TRP A 29 11.33 -1.41 -17.57
C TRP A 29 11.82 -2.37 -18.65
N ASN A 30 12.90 -2.01 -19.36
CA ASN A 30 13.48 -2.79 -20.45
C ASN A 30 12.46 -3.25 -21.53
N GLY A 31 11.49 -2.41 -21.89
CA GLY A 31 10.44 -2.78 -22.87
C GLY A 31 9.27 -3.58 -22.28
N HIS A 32 9.26 -3.81 -20.96
CA HIS A 32 8.19 -4.51 -20.26
C HIS A 32 7.37 -3.52 -19.41
N PRO A 33 6.06 -3.37 -19.65
CA PRO A 33 5.21 -2.57 -18.78
C PRO A 33 5.15 -3.20 -17.39
N VAL A 34 4.95 -2.37 -16.37
CA VAL A 34 4.70 -2.89 -15.01
C VAL A 34 3.47 -3.80 -15.01
N THR A 35 3.60 -4.99 -14.44
CA THR A 35 2.50 -5.91 -14.20
C THR A 35 2.12 -5.85 -12.73
N TYR A 36 0.84 -5.63 -12.45
CA TYR A 36 0.32 -5.48 -11.11
C TYR A 36 -1.07 -6.10 -11.02
N SER A 37 -1.50 -6.37 -9.79
CA SER A 37 -2.91 -6.61 -9.44
C SER A 37 -3.36 -5.49 -8.52
N ASN A 38 -4.58 -5.01 -8.66
CA ASN A 38 -5.14 -3.99 -7.77
C ASN A 38 -6.61 -4.23 -7.46
N VAL A 39 -7.04 -3.70 -6.32
CA VAL A 39 -8.45 -3.57 -5.92
C VAL A 39 -8.73 -2.08 -5.76
N GLY A 40 -9.93 -1.65 -6.15
CA GLY A 40 -10.26 -0.24 -6.30
C GLY A 40 -9.94 0.28 -7.70
N ASP A 41 -10.86 1.05 -8.26
CA ASP A 41 -10.71 1.72 -9.54
C ASP A 41 -10.37 3.21 -9.35
N ASP A 42 -10.36 3.96 -10.45
CA ASP A 42 -10.07 5.38 -10.40
C ASP A 42 -11.10 6.16 -9.57
N GLU A 43 -12.37 5.76 -9.57
CA GLU A 43 -13.42 6.42 -8.78
C GLU A 43 -13.21 6.13 -7.30
N MET A 44 -12.96 4.88 -6.91
CA MET A 44 -12.68 4.51 -5.52
C MET A 44 -11.42 5.20 -4.98
N LEU A 45 -10.37 5.36 -5.79
CA LEU A 45 -9.18 6.11 -5.37
C LEU A 45 -9.48 7.62 -5.22
N GLN A 46 -10.23 8.20 -6.17
CA GLN A 46 -10.43 9.65 -6.23
C GLN A 46 -11.49 10.16 -5.24
N ASP A 47 -12.50 9.35 -4.97
CA ASP A 47 -13.66 9.72 -4.18
C ASP A 47 -13.66 9.08 -2.78
N ASP A 48 -13.21 7.82 -2.68
CA ASP A 48 -13.20 7.06 -1.42
C ASP A 48 -11.82 6.90 -0.79
N PHE A 49 -10.76 7.33 -1.49
CA PHE A 49 -9.37 7.13 -1.05
C PHE A 49 -9.04 5.66 -0.77
N PHE A 50 -9.64 4.76 -1.53
CA PHE A 50 -9.39 3.33 -1.41
C PHE A 50 -8.57 2.83 -2.59
N PHE A 51 -7.46 2.16 -2.31
CA PHE A 51 -6.66 1.50 -3.33
C PHE A 51 -5.75 0.42 -2.73
N GLY A 52 -5.94 -0.83 -3.14
CA GLY A 52 -5.04 -1.94 -2.83
C GLY A 52 -4.22 -2.31 -4.05
N VAL A 53 -2.91 -2.49 -3.91
CA VAL A 53 -2.04 -2.93 -5.01
C VAL A 53 -1.05 -3.97 -4.56
N GLN A 54 -0.80 -4.93 -5.45
CA GLN A 54 0.26 -5.91 -5.33
C GLN A 54 1.22 -5.84 -6.53
N PHE A 55 2.53 -5.75 -6.25
CA PHE A 55 3.59 -5.91 -7.25
C PHE A 55 4.20 -7.31 -7.18
N ASP A 56 3.84 -8.16 -8.15
CA ASP A 56 4.33 -9.54 -8.29
C ASP A 56 5.74 -9.55 -8.92
N LYS A 57 6.76 -9.55 -8.05
CA LYS A 57 8.17 -9.52 -8.44
C LYS A 57 8.60 -10.83 -9.09
N TRP A 58 7.99 -11.94 -8.68
CA TRP A 58 8.33 -13.27 -9.18
C TRP A 58 7.90 -13.46 -10.64
N ARG A 59 6.74 -12.95 -11.02
CA ARG A 59 6.25 -13.00 -12.41
C ARG A 59 6.75 -11.85 -13.28
N PHE A 60 7.36 -10.84 -12.68
CA PHE A 60 7.95 -9.75 -13.42
C PHE A 60 9.20 -10.21 -14.18
N ASN A 61 9.48 -9.62 -15.35
CA ASN A 61 10.58 -10.07 -16.22
C ASN A 61 11.99 -9.62 -15.73
N ASP A 62 12.20 -9.50 -14.42
CA ASP A 62 13.50 -9.16 -13.83
C ASP A 62 14.12 -10.39 -13.17
N LYS A 63 15.21 -10.88 -13.79
CA LYS A 63 15.90 -12.10 -13.37
C LYS A 63 16.52 -12.01 -11.97
N ARG A 64 16.69 -10.82 -11.41
CA ARG A 64 17.17 -10.64 -10.04
C ARG A 64 16.24 -11.30 -9.02
N TRP A 65 14.93 -11.33 -9.30
CA TRP A 65 13.94 -11.99 -8.44
C TRP A 65 13.90 -13.51 -8.58
N ASN A 66 14.64 -14.11 -9.52
CA ASN A 66 14.73 -15.57 -9.65
C ASN A 66 15.42 -16.24 -8.44
N HIS A 67 15.96 -15.45 -7.51
CA HIS A 67 16.63 -15.93 -6.30
C HIS A 67 15.70 -15.94 -5.07
N ILE A 68 14.45 -15.48 -5.23
CA ILE A 68 13.43 -15.65 -4.19
C ILE A 68 13.22 -17.17 -3.97
N PRO A 69 13.37 -17.67 -2.73
CA PRO A 69 13.24 -19.10 -2.45
C PRO A 69 11.85 -19.66 -2.85
N TYR A 70 11.80 -20.83 -3.50
CA TYR A 70 10.58 -21.41 -4.09
C TYR A 70 9.68 -22.20 -3.09
N ASP A 71 10.08 -22.38 -1.83
CA ASP A 71 9.35 -23.26 -0.91
C ASP A 71 7.99 -22.68 -0.49
N LYS A 72 6.91 -23.22 -1.08
CA LYS A 72 5.51 -22.82 -0.82
C LYS A 72 4.93 -23.28 0.52
N SER A 73 5.63 -24.13 1.27
CA SER A 73 5.27 -24.49 2.65
C SER A 73 5.90 -23.56 3.69
N ASN A 74 6.69 -22.60 3.21
CA ASN A 74 7.44 -21.65 3.98
C ASN A 74 6.74 -20.28 3.84
N PRO A 75 6.45 -19.53 4.91
CA PRO A 75 5.94 -18.15 4.81
C PRO A 75 6.85 -17.20 4.02
N TRP A 76 7.99 -17.66 3.52
CA TRP A 76 9.02 -16.94 2.77
C TRP A 76 8.72 -16.71 1.28
N ASN A 77 7.52 -17.07 0.80
CA ASN A 77 6.94 -16.45 -0.41
C ASN A 77 6.47 -15.00 -0.16
N SER A 78 6.43 -14.57 1.10
CA SER A 78 6.03 -13.23 1.58
C SER A 78 6.61 -12.03 0.84
N PHE A 79 7.82 -12.13 0.28
CA PHE A 79 8.46 -11.02 -0.44
C PHE A 79 8.37 -11.17 -1.96
N SER A 80 7.80 -12.27 -2.46
CA SER A 80 7.57 -12.48 -3.89
C SER A 80 6.60 -11.46 -4.47
N ASP A 81 5.71 -11.00 -3.61
CA ASP A 81 4.82 -9.89 -3.77
C ASP A 81 4.77 -9.12 -2.45
N GLU A 82 4.28 -7.89 -2.49
CA GLU A 82 3.94 -7.15 -1.27
C GLU A 82 2.64 -6.42 -1.57
N ASN A 83 1.66 -6.55 -0.67
CA ASN A 83 0.39 -5.86 -0.80
C ASN A 83 0.50 -4.52 -0.06
N ILE A 84 0.19 -3.43 -0.74
CA ILE A 84 0.16 -2.06 -0.19
C ILE A 84 -1.27 -1.55 -0.36
N GLN A 85 -1.91 -1.21 0.74
CA GLN A 85 -3.31 -0.78 0.78
C GLN A 85 -3.41 0.63 1.35
N LEU A 86 -4.10 1.49 0.62
CA LEU A 86 -4.56 2.81 1.03
C LEU A 86 -6.05 2.71 1.35
N GLU A 87 -6.44 3.15 2.53
CA GLU A 87 -7.84 3.22 2.96
C GLU A 87 -8.01 4.14 4.17
N PHE A 88 -9.24 4.47 4.53
CA PHE A 88 -9.50 5.07 5.85
C PHE A 88 -9.37 4.02 6.95
N GLU A 89 -8.86 4.44 8.11
CA GLU A 89 -8.92 3.61 9.32
C GLU A 89 -10.38 3.14 9.56
N ASN A 90 -10.57 1.92 10.08
CA ASN A 90 -11.89 1.30 10.34
C ASN A 90 -12.81 1.05 9.13
N ASP A 91 -12.43 1.44 7.91
CA ASP A 91 -13.29 1.27 6.73
C ASP A 91 -13.58 -0.23 6.49
N PHE A 92 -12.55 -1.08 6.48
CA PHE A 92 -12.71 -2.53 6.40
C PHE A 92 -13.57 -3.11 7.54
N ILE A 93 -13.25 -2.74 8.80
CA ILE A 93 -13.91 -3.26 10.00
C ILE A 93 -15.43 -3.07 9.91
N THR A 94 -15.88 -1.94 9.36
CA THR A 94 -17.29 -1.53 9.40
C THR A 94 -18.04 -1.70 8.09
N ASP A 95 -17.43 -2.34 7.09
CA ASP A 95 -17.90 -2.32 5.69
C ASP A 95 -18.16 -0.90 5.21
N GLY A 96 -17.26 0.05 5.47
CA GLY A 96 -17.39 1.45 5.04
C GLY A 96 -18.61 2.21 5.60
N ARG A 97 -19.27 1.69 6.64
CA ARG A 97 -20.34 2.41 7.35
C ARG A 97 -19.78 3.53 8.22
N GLU A 98 -18.57 3.33 8.74
CA GLU A 98 -17.85 4.29 9.56
C GLU A 98 -16.40 4.37 9.08
N ARG A 99 -15.85 5.58 9.06
CA ARG A 99 -14.45 5.84 8.71
C ARG A 99 -13.77 6.52 9.89
N GLY A 100 -12.53 6.13 10.14
CA GLY A 100 -11.65 6.79 11.08
C GLY A 100 -11.18 8.15 10.56
N GLU A 101 -10.46 8.87 11.40
CA GLU A 101 -10.10 10.27 11.13
C GLU A 101 -8.97 10.44 10.10
N ASN A 102 -8.18 9.39 9.85
CA ASN A 102 -7.01 9.46 8.97
C ASN A 102 -7.08 8.39 7.90
N LEU A 103 -6.39 8.66 6.78
CA LEU A 103 -6.02 7.61 5.84
C LEU A 103 -4.84 6.83 6.41
N ARG A 104 -4.79 5.56 6.07
CA ARG A 104 -3.72 4.63 6.37
C ARG A 104 -3.20 4.05 5.07
N ILE A 105 -1.87 4.02 4.94
CA ILE A 105 -1.18 3.15 4.01
C ILE A 105 -0.56 2.03 4.83
N ALA A 106 -1.01 0.81 4.61
CA ALA A 106 -0.56 -0.38 5.32
C ALA A 106 -0.07 -1.44 4.34
N THR A 107 0.70 -2.39 4.86
CA THR A 107 1.26 -3.50 4.09
C THR A 107 1.22 -4.79 4.90
N THR A 108 1.49 -5.93 4.27
CA THR A 108 1.33 -7.24 4.92
C THR A 108 2.43 -7.56 5.93
N HIS A 109 3.60 -6.92 5.85
CA HIS A 109 4.71 -7.18 6.75
C HIS A 109 5.08 -5.98 7.62
N THR A 110 5.60 -6.26 8.81
CA THR A 110 6.13 -5.24 9.73
C THR A 110 7.35 -4.51 9.17
N ASP A 111 8.15 -5.21 8.35
CA ASP A 111 9.26 -4.68 7.57
C ASP A 111 9.22 -5.25 6.15
N ILE A 112 9.57 -4.43 5.15
CA ILE A 112 9.41 -4.73 3.72
C ILE A 112 10.69 -4.42 2.94
N LEU A 113 10.85 -5.04 1.78
CA LEU A 113 11.99 -4.79 0.91
C LEU A 113 12.07 -3.32 0.50
N THR A 114 13.28 -2.79 0.32
CA THR A 114 13.53 -1.41 -0.12
C THR A 114 12.73 -1.03 -1.38
N VAL A 115 12.55 -1.93 -2.35
CA VAL A 115 11.72 -1.69 -3.55
C VAL A 115 10.25 -1.40 -3.21
N ASP A 116 9.68 -2.08 -2.22
CA ASP A 116 8.30 -1.92 -1.79
C ASP A 116 8.17 -0.73 -0.84
N LYS A 117 9.16 -0.52 0.05
CA LYS A 117 9.24 0.66 0.92
C LYS A 117 9.27 1.95 0.12
N ARG A 118 10.08 1.98 -0.94
CA ARG A 118 10.12 3.10 -1.88
C ARG A 118 8.76 3.33 -2.52
N ALA A 119 8.09 2.29 -2.98
CA ALA A 119 6.76 2.38 -3.59
C ALA A 119 5.72 2.92 -2.60
N MET A 120 5.73 2.42 -1.37
CA MET A 120 4.87 2.87 -0.26
C MET A 120 5.11 4.36 0.08
N TYR A 121 6.37 4.79 0.16
CA TYR A 121 6.73 6.19 0.39
C TYR A 121 6.32 7.12 -0.75
N ILE A 122 6.43 6.67 -2.00
CA ILE A 122 5.94 7.43 -3.15
C ILE A 122 4.40 7.54 -3.07
N MET A 123 3.69 6.47 -2.75
CA MET A 123 2.24 6.53 -2.55
C MET A 123 1.87 7.56 -1.49
N ALA A 124 2.54 7.53 -0.33
CA ALA A 124 2.29 8.49 0.76
C ALA A 124 2.51 9.93 0.31
N VAL A 125 3.62 10.19 -0.39
CA VAL A 125 3.95 11.51 -0.93
C VAL A 125 2.91 12.00 -1.94
N GLU A 126 2.52 11.16 -2.90
CA GLU A 126 1.59 11.53 -3.97
C GLU A 126 0.18 11.78 -3.43
N VAL A 127 -0.31 10.88 -2.57
CA VAL A 127 -1.63 11.01 -1.95
C VAL A 127 -1.67 12.23 -1.04
N ALA A 128 -0.73 12.38 -0.10
CA ALA A 128 -0.69 13.52 0.81
C ALA A 128 -0.55 14.84 0.06
N SER A 129 0.28 14.90 -0.99
CA SER A 129 0.41 16.11 -1.82
C SER A 129 -0.91 16.48 -2.52
N ALA A 130 -1.65 15.49 -3.02
CA ALA A 130 -2.90 15.73 -3.74
C ALA A 130 -3.99 16.32 -2.85
N ILE A 131 -3.96 16.01 -1.54
CA ILE A 131 -4.99 16.44 -0.58
C ILE A 131 -4.50 17.42 0.49
N ASP A 132 -3.37 18.08 0.28
CA ASP A 132 -2.73 18.96 1.28
C ASP A 132 -2.57 18.29 2.66
N GLY A 133 -2.25 17.00 2.65
CA GLY A 133 -2.13 16.18 3.84
C GLY A 133 -0.77 16.28 4.53
N GLN A 134 -0.75 15.86 5.80
CA GLN A 134 0.46 15.62 6.59
C GLN A 134 0.63 14.12 6.82
N ILE A 135 1.88 13.66 6.93
CA ILE A 135 2.23 12.24 7.05
C ILE A 135 2.72 11.95 8.47
N SER A 136 2.35 10.78 9.01
CA SER A 136 2.89 10.21 10.24
C SER A 136 3.41 8.79 10.00
N GLU A 137 4.53 8.46 10.65
CA GLU A 137 5.18 7.14 10.60
C GLU A 137 5.25 6.48 11.98
N ASP A 138 4.79 7.18 13.01
CA ASP A 138 4.97 6.84 14.43
C ASP A 138 3.63 6.68 15.14
N ASP A 139 2.68 6.02 14.46
CA ASP A 139 1.31 5.79 14.95
C ASP A 139 0.61 7.10 15.39
N LYS A 140 0.70 8.12 14.52
CA LYS A 140 0.02 9.42 14.65
C LYS A 140 0.53 10.28 15.81
N LEU A 141 1.67 9.92 16.43
CA LEU A 141 2.30 10.70 17.50
C LEU A 141 2.85 12.04 16.98
N THR A 142 3.46 12.02 15.80
CA THR A 142 3.94 13.23 15.12
C THR A 142 3.42 13.32 13.69
N TRP A 143 3.30 14.54 13.18
CA TRP A 143 2.83 14.84 11.82
C TRP A 143 3.81 15.78 11.14
N ILE A 144 4.30 15.38 9.98
CA ILE A 144 5.23 16.18 9.17
C ILE A 144 4.60 16.50 7.82
N ASP A 145 4.98 17.64 7.25
CA ASP A 145 4.57 17.97 5.89
C ASP A 145 5.32 17.10 4.86
N VAL A 146 4.79 17.09 3.63
CA VAL A 146 5.31 16.27 2.54
C VAL A 146 6.78 16.58 2.23
N GLU A 147 7.19 17.86 2.26
CA GLU A 147 8.57 18.23 1.92
C GLU A 147 9.56 17.78 2.99
N THR A 148 9.16 17.85 4.26
CA THR A 148 9.93 17.30 5.39
C THR A 148 10.05 15.78 5.27
N PHE A 149 8.96 15.08 4.93
CA PHE A 149 8.97 13.64 4.69
C PHE A 149 9.92 13.26 3.54
N LYS A 150 9.87 14.01 2.43
CA LYS A 150 10.75 13.81 1.27
C LYS A 150 12.22 13.98 1.60
N GLU A 151 12.58 14.99 2.40
CA GLU A 151 13.97 15.19 2.78
C GLU A 151 14.44 14.14 3.80
N LEU A 152 13.56 13.70 4.72
CA LEU A 152 13.87 12.64 5.68
C LEU A 152 14.17 11.29 5.00
N HIS A 153 13.38 10.92 3.99
CA HIS A 153 13.48 9.64 3.26
C HIS A 153 14.07 9.78 1.87
N LYS A 154 14.89 10.81 1.66
CA LYS A 154 15.48 11.13 0.36
C LYS A 154 16.35 10.01 -0.19
N ASP A 155 17.06 9.30 0.69
CA ASP A 155 17.89 8.16 0.37
C ASP A 155 17.07 7.02 -0.26
N VAL A 156 15.84 6.79 0.18
CA VAL A 156 14.92 5.79 -0.38
C VAL A 156 14.17 6.35 -1.60
N LEU A 157 13.60 7.56 -1.50
CA LEU A 157 12.77 8.17 -2.54
C LEU A 157 13.55 8.50 -3.83
N SER A 158 14.86 8.76 -3.73
CA SER A 158 15.70 9.08 -4.89
C SER A 158 16.20 7.85 -5.64
N LEU A 159 15.99 6.64 -5.12
CA LEU A 159 16.39 5.42 -5.81
C LEU A 159 15.60 5.26 -7.11
N THR A 160 16.27 4.76 -8.13
CA THR A 160 15.60 4.15 -9.28
C THR A 160 15.07 2.76 -8.92
N TYR A 161 14.18 2.20 -9.74
CA TYR A 161 13.77 0.80 -9.58
C TYR A 161 14.97 -0.14 -9.52
N ASP A 162 15.97 0.03 -10.40
CA ASP A 162 17.14 -0.85 -10.44
C ASP A 162 17.96 -0.79 -9.16
N GLN A 163 18.19 0.41 -8.61
CA GLN A 163 18.94 0.57 -7.37
C GLN A 163 18.18 -0.01 -6.16
N ALA A 164 16.87 0.26 -6.08
CA ALA A 164 16.03 -0.29 -5.01
C ALA A 164 15.99 -1.82 -5.08
N THR A 165 15.86 -2.39 -6.27
CA THR A 165 15.89 -3.85 -6.49
C THR A 165 17.25 -4.46 -6.12
N ASP A 166 18.37 -3.83 -6.49
CA ASP A 166 19.69 -4.34 -6.12
C ASP A 166 19.89 -4.39 -4.59
N ILE A 167 19.42 -3.36 -3.88
CA ILE A 167 19.40 -3.36 -2.40
C ILE A 167 18.52 -4.49 -1.88
N SER A 168 17.31 -4.63 -2.42
CA SER A 168 16.36 -5.65 -2.00
C SER A 168 16.83 -7.09 -2.22
N VAL A 169 17.57 -7.35 -3.29
CA VAL A 169 18.17 -8.68 -3.52
C VAL A 169 19.22 -9.01 -2.46
N GLU A 170 19.95 -8.00 -1.96
CA GLU A 170 20.86 -8.19 -0.84
C GLU A 170 20.12 -8.35 0.49
N GLU A 171 19.04 -7.58 0.73
CA GLU A 171 18.17 -7.71 1.91
C GLU A 171 17.63 -9.13 2.05
N LEU A 172 17.17 -9.74 0.94
CA LEU A 172 16.64 -11.11 0.89
C LEU A 172 17.60 -12.17 1.45
N LYS A 173 18.91 -11.91 1.51
CA LYS A 173 19.88 -12.87 2.07
C LYS A 173 19.80 -13.00 3.58
N SER A 174 19.25 -11.99 4.26
CA SER A 174 19.25 -11.91 5.74
C SER A 174 17.91 -11.53 6.35
N MET A 175 17.08 -10.80 5.64
CA MET A 175 15.79 -10.31 6.12
C MET A 175 14.82 -11.47 6.29
N LYS A 176 14.09 -11.50 7.41
CA LYS A 176 13.03 -12.48 7.64
C LYS A 176 11.70 -11.76 7.56
N PRO A 177 10.74 -12.25 6.75
CA PRO A 177 9.41 -11.68 6.73
C PRO A 177 8.74 -11.90 8.09
N VAL A 178 8.06 -10.87 8.56
CA VAL A 178 7.23 -10.93 9.77
C VAL A 178 5.92 -10.27 9.41
N GLU A 179 4.88 -11.08 9.27
CA GLU A 179 3.52 -10.62 8.98
C GLU A 179 3.05 -9.64 10.07
N ASP A 180 2.39 -8.57 9.63
CA ASP A 180 1.80 -7.57 10.49
C ASP A 180 0.45 -8.12 10.99
N PRO A 181 0.23 -8.25 12.32
CA PRO A 181 -1.01 -8.84 12.86
C PRO A 181 -2.25 -7.97 12.62
N LEU A 182 -2.07 -6.77 12.04
CA LEU A 182 -3.15 -5.85 11.72
C LEU A 182 -4.35 -6.53 11.06
N TRP A 183 -4.10 -7.33 10.03
CA TRP A 183 -5.17 -7.87 9.19
C TRP A 183 -5.99 -8.92 9.95
N ASP A 184 -5.33 -9.79 10.71
CA ASP A 184 -6.00 -10.74 11.60
C ASP A 184 -6.80 -10.02 12.70
N GLU A 185 -6.25 -8.94 13.26
CA GLU A 185 -6.92 -8.10 14.27
C GLU A 185 -8.16 -7.42 13.67
N GLU A 186 -8.07 -6.88 12.46
CA GLU A 186 -9.20 -6.24 11.79
C GLU A 186 -10.27 -7.23 11.34
N GLU A 187 -9.91 -8.44 10.91
CA GLU A 187 -10.87 -9.51 10.61
C GLU A 187 -11.67 -9.89 11.87
N LEU A 188 -11.01 -10.02 13.02
CA LEU A 188 -11.68 -10.28 14.30
C LEU A 188 -12.63 -9.12 14.68
N LEU A 189 -12.16 -7.87 14.56
CA LEU A 189 -12.99 -6.69 14.85
C LEU A 189 -14.17 -6.56 13.88
N HIS A 190 -13.96 -6.91 12.61
CA HIS A 190 -15.01 -6.95 11.60
C HIS A 190 -16.08 -7.97 11.98
N GLU A 191 -15.69 -9.21 12.32
CA GLU A 191 -16.66 -10.21 12.78
C GLU A 191 -17.47 -9.74 14.02
N GLU A 192 -16.82 -9.07 14.97
CA GLU A 192 -17.48 -8.49 16.13
C GLU A 192 -18.47 -7.40 15.74
N TYR A 193 -18.07 -6.53 14.81
CA TYR A 193 -18.93 -5.47 14.29
C TYR A 193 -20.16 -6.04 13.57
N ILE A 194 -20.00 -7.03 12.69
CA ILE A 194 -21.09 -7.72 12.01
C ILE A 194 -22.05 -8.38 13.00
N LYS A 195 -21.54 -9.02 14.07
CA LYS A 195 -22.40 -9.63 15.10
C LYS A 195 -23.32 -8.61 15.78
N ILE A 196 -22.92 -7.34 15.86
CA ILE A 196 -23.68 -6.27 16.51
C ILE A 196 -24.60 -5.55 15.51
N HIS A 197 -24.06 -5.21 14.33
CA HIS A 197 -24.70 -4.32 13.36
C HIS A 197 -25.38 -5.05 12.19
N GLY A 198 -25.19 -6.37 12.11
CA GLY A 198 -25.62 -7.18 10.99
C GLY A 198 -24.70 -7.05 9.77
N GLU A 199 -24.79 -8.06 8.91
CA GLU A 199 -24.19 -8.07 7.58
C GLU A 199 -24.67 -6.87 6.75
N ARG A 200 -23.78 -6.29 5.95
CA ARG A 200 -24.17 -5.25 5.01
C ARG A 200 -25.09 -5.86 3.95
N VAL A 201 -26.28 -5.29 3.79
CA VAL A 201 -27.18 -5.63 2.69
C VAL A 201 -26.80 -4.74 1.51
N TYR A 202 -26.30 -5.36 0.46
CA TYR A 202 -26.14 -4.70 -0.83
C TYR A 202 -27.48 -4.82 -1.56
N ASP A 203 -28.08 -3.70 -1.96
CA ASP A 203 -29.24 -3.76 -2.85
C ASP A 203 -28.70 -4.19 -4.22
N ASP A 204 -28.98 -5.43 -4.61
CA ASP A 204 -28.64 -6.00 -5.93
C ASP A 204 -29.46 -5.38 -7.08
N GLU A 205 -30.15 -4.26 -6.87
CA GLU A 205 -30.99 -3.60 -7.88
C GLU A 205 -30.22 -2.52 -8.66
N GLU A 206 -29.26 -2.94 -9.47
CA GLU A 206 -28.86 -2.24 -10.71
C GLU A 206 -28.79 -3.23 -11.88
N ASP A 207 -29.92 -3.92 -12.13
CA ASP A 207 -30.18 -4.66 -13.37
C ASP A 207 -31.62 -4.33 -13.85
N GLU A 208 -31.89 -3.07 -14.20
CA GLU A 208 -32.99 -2.64 -15.11
C GLU A 208 -32.56 -1.57 -16.11
#